data_AF-A0A183F7B1-F1
#
_entry.id   AF-A0A183F7B1-F1
#
_cell.length_a   1.000
_cell.length_b   1.000
_cell.length_c   1.000
_cell.angle_alpha   90.00
_cell.angle_beta   90.00
_cell.angle_gamma   90.00
#
_symmetry.space_group_name_H-M   'P 1'
#
loop_
_entity.id
_entity.type
_entity.pdbx_description
1 polymer ?
#
loop_
_entity_poly.entity_id
_entity_poly.type
_entity_poly.pdbx_seq_one_letter_code
_entity_poly.pdbx_strand_id
1 'polypeptide(L)'
;MVATEREGSGSCFSHSVADGDNIDETWKDATDAITRAARLELGTTKPGRRCVDKQAWLLTDDVREKVREKKRLYHVFIGDETAHDWPNYREAKKAAKKAVAAAKAAYYADRITVSETEAVLKKMKSDKAPGPDDLPADLWKSKGWCPADWLTEFFNQVVAEKKAPESWH
;
A
#
# COMPACT_ATOMS: atom_id res chain seq x y z
N MET A 1 -41.23 -68.08 -11.69
CA MET A 1 -41.13 -67.43 -13.01
C MET A 1 -42.34 -66.52 -13.18
N VAL A 2 -42.18 -65.21 -13.01
CA VAL A 2 -42.67 -64.13 -13.88
C VAL A 2 -41.86 -62.91 -13.41
N ALA A 3 -40.91 -62.50 -14.25
CA ALA A 3 -40.18 -61.25 -14.11
C ALA A 3 -41.04 -60.13 -14.70
N THR A 4 -41.08 -58.97 -14.06
CA THR A 4 -41.49 -57.71 -14.70
C THR A 4 -40.38 -56.70 -14.49
N GLU A 5 -40.01 -56.08 -15.60
CA GLU A 5 -38.89 -55.17 -15.81
C GLU A 5 -39.19 -53.76 -15.24
N ARG A 6 -38.13 -53.03 -14.89
CA ARG A 6 -38.15 -51.57 -14.94
C ARG A 6 -36.81 -51.07 -15.43
N GLU A 7 -36.82 -50.64 -16.68
CA GLU A 7 -35.76 -49.85 -17.31
C GLU A 7 -35.71 -48.44 -16.73
N GLY A 8 -34.50 -47.90 -16.67
CA GLY A 8 -34.20 -46.51 -16.34
C GLY A 8 -32.84 -46.15 -16.91
N SER A 9 -32.75 -46.23 -18.24
CA SER A 9 -31.58 -45.89 -19.05
C SER A 9 -31.22 -44.40 -18.93
N GLY A 10 -29.92 -44.14 -18.94
CA GLY A 10 -29.32 -42.85 -18.65
C GLY A 10 -29.59 -41.75 -19.68
N SER A 11 -29.34 -40.51 -19.24
CA SER A 11 -29.09 -39.40 -20.14
C SER A 11 -28.04 -38.50 -19.49
N CYS A 12 -26.79 -38.73 -19.89
CA CYS A 12 -25.66 -37.87 -19.58
C CYS A 12 -25.88 -36.53 -20.29
N PHE A 13 -25.78 -35.43 -19.54
CA PHE A 13 -25.73 -34.06 -20.05
C PHE A 13 -24.75 -33.98 -21.21
N SER A 14 -25.29 -33.91 -22.42
CA SER A 14 -24.53 -33.65 -23.64
C SER A 14 -24.40 -32.14 -23.78
N HIS A 15 -23.29 -31.59 -23.33
CA HIS A 15 -22.81 -30.32 -23.86
C HIS A 15 -21.45 -30.57 -24.48
N SER A 16 -21.46 -30.79 -25.79
CA SER A 16 -20.28 -30.83 -26.63
C SER A 16 -19.54 -29.50 -26.49
N VAL A 17 -18.32 -29.53 -25.98
CA VAL A 17 -17.43 -28.37 -26.03
C VAL A 17 -16.50 -28.59 -27.21
N ALA A 18 -16.65 -27.72 -28.20
CA ALA A 18 -15.82 -27.66 -29.39
C ALA A 18 -14.37 -27.35 -29.03
N ASP A 19 -13.46 -28.06 -29.71
CA ASP A 19 -12.03 -27.78 -29.73
C ASP A 19 -11.73 -26.40 -30.33
N GLY A 20 -10.83 -25.68 -29.65
CA GLY A 20 -10.05 -24.57 -30.19
C GLY A 20 -10.78 -23.24 -30.32
N ASP A 21 -10.70 -22.38 -29.30
CA ASP A 21 -10.23 -21.01 -29.50
C ASP A 21 -9.92 -20.27 -28.19
N ASN A 22 -8.72 -19.68 -28.19
CA ASN A 22 -8.24 -18.55 -27.42
C ASN A 22 -8.36 -18.58 -25.88
N ILE A 23 -7.24 -18.90 -25.22
CA ILE A 23 -7.03 -18.78 -23.76
C ILE A 23 -7.49 -17.41 -23.23
N ASP A 24 -7.31 -16.33 -24.01
CA ASP A 24 -7.70 -14.97 -23.63
C ASP A 24 -9.23 -14.81 -23.50
N GLU A 25 -10.01 -15.43 -24.39
CA GLU A 25 -11.48 -15.44 -24.32
C GLU A 25 -11.96 -16.22 -23.10
N THR A 26 -11.37 -17.38 -22.82
CA THR A 26 -11.70 -18.19 -21.63
C THR A 26 -11.39 -17.43 -20.33
N TRP A 27 -10.26 -16.72 -20.26
CA TRP A 27 -9.92 -15.90 -19.09
C TRP A 27 -10.84 -14.70 -18.93
N LYS A 28 -11.25 -14.09 -20.04
CA LYS A 28 -12.21 -12.99 -20.05
C LYS A 28 -13.57 -13.44 -19.58
N ASP A 29 -14.06 -14.58 -20.06
CA ASP A 29 -15.33 -15.18 -19.63
C ASP A 29 -15.32 -15.53 -18.14
N ALA A 30 -14.23 -16.12 -17.64
CA ALA A 30 -14.07 -16.40 -16.22
C ALA A 30 -14.07 -15.12 -15.38
N THR A 31 -13.36 -14.08 -15.85
CA THR A 31 -13.32 -12.76 -15.18
C THR A 31 -14.70 -12.11 -15.15
N ASP A 32 -15.46 -12.21 -16.24
CA ASP A 32 -16.82 -11.68 -16.34
C ASP A 32 -17.81 -12.46 -15.48
N ALA A 33 -17.66 -13.77 -15.36
CA ALA A 33 -18.48 -14.60 -14.46
C ALA A 33 -18.24 -14.22 -13.00
N ILE A 34 -16.97 -14.09 -12.57
CA ILE A 34 -16.60 -13.68 -11.21
C ILE A 34 -17.09 -12.26 -10.92
N THR A 35 -16.89 -11.33 -11.86
CA THR A 35 -17.33 -9.94 -11.72
C THR A 35 -18.85 -9.84 -11.61
N ARG A 36 -19.59 -10.63 -12.39
CA ARG A 36 -21.06 -10.69 -12.31
C ARG A 36 -21.52 -11.25 -10.97
N ALA A 37 -20.97 -12.37 -10.52
CA ALA A 37 -21.30 -12.97 -9.23
C ALA A 37 -21.01 -12.00 -8.07
N ALA A 38 -19.85 -11.35 -8.07
CA ALA A 38 -19.48 -10.37 -7.04
C ALA A 38 -20.44 -9.16 -7.02
N ARG A 39 -20.88 -8.68 -8.19
CA ARG A 39 -21.86 -7.57 -8.27
C ARG A 39 -23.25 -7.96 -7.78
N LEU A 40 -23.65 -9.21 -7.97
CA LEU A 40 -24.95 -9.71 -7.51
C LEU A 40 -24.97 -9.90 -5.99
N GLU A 41 -23.92 -10.51 -5.42
CA GLU A 41 -23.86 -10.82 -3.99
C GLU A 41 -23.51 -9.59 -3.13
N LEU A 42 -22.57 -8.75 -3.59
CA LEU A 42 -22.00 -7.66 -2.79
C LEU A 42 -22.48 -6.27 -3.23
N GLY A 43 -23.27 -6.20 -4.31
CA GLY A 43 -23.70 -4.95 -4.93
C GLY A 43 -22.58 -4.22 -5.67
N THR A 44 -22.91 -3.07 -6.28
CA THR A 44 -21.92 -2.17 -6.90
C THR A 44 -21.51 -1.08 -5.91
N THR A 45 -20.21 -0.93 -5.67
CA THR A 45 -19.73 0.24 -4.93
C THR A 45 -19.90 1.49 -5.80
N LYS A 46 -20.38 2.60 -5.22
CA LYS A 46 -20.52 3.86 -5.97
C LYS A 46 -19.19 4.22 -6.65
N PRO A 47 -19.16 4.37 -7.99
CA PRO A 47 -17.96 4.87 -8.65
C PRO A 47 -17.67 6.25 -8.09
N GLY A 48 -16.45 6.45 -7.58
CA GLY A 48 -16.06 7.70 -6.93
C GLY A 48 -15.93 7.64 -5.40
N ARG A 49 -16.03 6.47 -4.76
CA ARG A 49 -15.47 6.35 -3.40
C ARG A 49 -13.97 6.58 -3.51
N ARG A 50 -13.49 7.73 -3.04
CA ARG A 50 -12.07 8.11 -3.04
C ARG A 50 -11.26 6.94 -2.50
N CYS A 51 -10.43 6.36 -3.35
CA CYS A 51 -9.33 5.53 -2.89
C CYS A 51 -8.61 6.38 -1.85
N VAL A 52 -8.53 5.90 -0.60
CA VAL A 52 -7.76 6.62 0.41
C VAL A 52 -6.36 6.71 -0.18
N ASP A 53 -5.95 7.92 -0.53
CA ASP A 53 -4.62 8.23 -1.06
C ASP A 53 -3.63 7.98 0.05
N LYS A 54 -3.28 6.71 0.24
CA LYS A 54 -2.53 6.28 1.42
C LYS A 54 -1.15 6.94 1.46
N GLN A 55 -0.65 7.50 0.34
CA GLN A 55 0.65 8.18 0.23
C GLN A 55 0.76 9.11 -1.03
N ALA A 56 -0.20 9.99 -1.34
CA ALA A 56 -0.05 10.90 -2.50
C ALA A 56 1.16 11.87 -2.39
N TRP A 57 1.67 12.09 -1.18
CA TRP A 57 2.56 13.21 -0.85
C TRP A 57 4.06 12.97 -1.13
N LEU A 58 4.50 11.72 -1.41
CA LEU A 58 5.89 11.39 -1.79
C LEU A 58 6.11 11.30 -3.32
N LEU A 59 5.10 11.65 -4.12
CA LEU A 59 5.15 11.69 -5.58
C LEU A 59 5.80 12.98 -6.08
N THR A 60 7.08 13.16 -5.78
CA THR A 60 7.90 14.15 -6.48
C THR A 60 7.91 13.85 -7.98
N ASP A 61 8.13 14.88 -8.79
CA ASP A 61 8.17 14.73 -10.26
C ASP A 61 9.20 13.68 -10.68
N ASP A 62 10.35 13.62 -10.00
CA ASP A 62 11.38 12.60 -10.17
C ASP A 62 10.88 11.18 -9.85
N VAL A 63 10.23 10.97 -8.70
CA VAL A 63 9.66 9.65 -8.34
C VAL A 63 8.64 9.21 -9.39
N ARG A 64 7.79 10.13 -9.86
CA ARG A 64 6.77 9.85 -10.87
C ARG A 64 7.39 9.51 -12.23
N GLU A 65 8.42 10.24 -12.64
CA GLU A 65 9.18 9.97 -13.86
C GLU A 65 9.82 8.57 -13.81
N LYS A 66 10.54 8.24 -12.73
CA LYS A 66 11.18 6.91 -12.62
C LYS A 66 10.19 5.77 -12.56
N VAL A 67 9.02 5.96 -11.93
CA VAL A 67 7.95 4.95 -11.92
C VAL A 67 7.33 4.76 -13.31
N ARG A 68 7.16 5.83 -14.09
CA ARG A 68 6.68 5.74 -15.48
C ARG A 68 7.67 5.01 -16.36
N GLU A 69 8.96 5.34 -16.27
CA GLU A 69 10.00 4.68 -17.06
C GLU A 69 10.12 3.19 -16.72
N LYS A 70 10.04 2.86 -15.42
CA LYS A 70 9.95 1.47 -14.97
C LYS A 70 8.77 0.73 -15.61
N LYS A 71 7.59 1.38 -15.69
CA LYS A 71 6.40 0.79 -16.33
C LYS A 71 6.58 0.64 -17.83
N ARG A 72 7.15 1.64 -18.51
CA ARG A 72 7.43 1.62 -19.95
C ARG A 72 8.32 0.43 -20.31
N LEU A 73 9.44 0.26 -19.60
CA LEU A 73 10.39 -0.82 -19.85
C LEU A 73 9.84 -2.20 -19.46
N TYR A 74 8.94 -2.27 -18.47
CA TYR A 74 8.22 -3.50 -18.19
C TYR A 74 7.31 -3.90 -19.35
N HIS A 75 6.62 -2.97 -19.99
CA HIS A 75 5.77 -3.27 -21.15
C HIS A 75 6.58 -3.63 -22.40
N VAL A 76 7.73 -2.98 -22.63
CA VAL A 76 8.67 -3.39 -23.68
C VAL A 76 9.18 -4.80 -23.43
N PHE A 77 9.65 -5.10 -22.21
CA PHE A 77 10.12 -6.43 -21.82
C PHE A 77 9.07 -7.55 -21.97
N ILE A 78 7.78 -7.25 -21.81
CA ILE A 78 6.69 -8.21 -21.99
C ILE A 78 6.28 -8.35 -23.47
N GLY A 79 6.46 -7.29 -24.28
CA GLY A 79 6.06 -7.27 -25.69
C GLY A 79 7.10 -7.85 -26.64
N ASP A 80 8.39 -7.63 -26.35
CA ASP A 80 9.50 -8.11 -27.17
C ASP A 80 10.34 -9.12 -26.37
N GLU A 81 10.53 -10.33 -26.91
CA GLU A 81 11.37 -11.38 -26.33
C GLU A 81 12.88 -11.09 -26.58
N THR A 82 13.32 -9.84 -26.41
CA THR A 82 14.71 -9.45 -26.61
C THR A 82 15.48 -9.55 -25.28
N ALA A 83 16.55 -10.35 -25.27
CA ALA A 83 17.40 -10.55 -24.09
C ALA A 83 18.01 -9.26 -23.49
N HIS A 84 18.00 -8.15 -24.25
CA HIS A 84 18.49 -6.84 -23.81
C HIS A 84 17.48 -6.01 -23.00
N ASP A 85 16.21 -6.42 -22.91
CA ASP A 85 15.16 -5.62 -22.26
C ASP A 85 15.12 -5.84 -20.73
N TRP A 86 15.60 -6.99 -20.26
CA TRP A 86 15.67 -7.31 -18.83
C TRP A 86 16.65 -6.42 -18.03
N PRO A 87 17.93 -6.20 -18.46
CA PRO A 87 18.83 -5.27 -17.79
C PRO A 87 18.27 -3.84 -17.68
N ASN A 88 17.61 -3.37 -18.73
CA ASN A 88 17.01 -2.03 -18.78
C ASN A 88 15.89 -1.88 -17.74
N TYR A 89 14.96 -2.84 -17.69
CA TYR A 89 13.91 -2.85 -16.66
C TYR A 89 14.49 -2.90 -15.25
N ARG A 90 15.53 -3.72 -15.02
CA ARG A 90 16.20 -3.85 -13.72
C ARG A 90 16.80 -2.52 -13.26
N GLU A 91 17.51 -1.82 -14.15
CA GLU A 91 18.07 -0.51 -13.85
C GLU A 91 16.98 0.54 -13.57
N ALA A 92 15.90 0.56 -14.35
CA ALA A 92 14.78 1.46 -14.08
C ALA A 92 14.06 1.14 -12.75
N LYS A 93 13.94 -0.14 -12.39
CA LYS A 93 13.40 -0.56 -11.08
C LYS A 93 14.30 -0.09 -9.93
N LYS A 94 15.62 -0.20 -10.09
CA LYS A 94 16.61 0.31 -9.12
C LYS A 94 16.53 1.84 -9.01
N ALA A 95 16.44 2.55 -10.13
CA ALA A 95 16.29 4.00 -10.17
C ALA A 95 15.01 4.47 -9.46
N ALA A 96 13.87 3.82 -9.71
CA ALA A 96 12.62 4.13 -9.02
C ALA A 96 12.73 3.89 -7.50
N LYS A 97 13.36 2.80 -7.07
CA LYS A 97 13.60 2.53 -5.64
C LYS A 97 14.51 3.59 -5.01
N LYS A 98 15.54 4.03 -5.74
CA LYS A 98 16.46 5.10 -5.30
C LYS A 98 15.73 6.44 -5.18
N ALA A 99 14.92 6.82 -6.17
CA ALA A 99 14.14 8.05 -6.14
C ALA A 99 13.17 8.07 -4.95
N VAL A 100 12.47 6.97 -4.69
CA VAL A 100 11.59 6.85 -3.52
C VAL A 100 12.37 6.97 -2.20
N ALA A 101 13.55 6.32 -2.11
CA ALA A 101 14.41 6.45 -0.93
C ALA A 101 14.93 7.88 -0.74
N ALA A 102 15.29 8.57 -1.82
CA ALA A 102 15.72 9.96 -1.80
C ALA A 102 14.59 10.92 -1.42
N ALA A 103 13.39 10.75 -1.97
CA ALA A 103 12.22 11.54 -1.60
C ALA A 103 11.85 11.35 -0.12
N LYS A 104 11.90 10.10 0.38
CA LYS A 104 11.73 9.82 1.81
C LYS A 104 12.83 10.47 2.64
N ALA A 105 14.10 10.36 2.22
CA ALA A 105 15.20 10.99 2.92
C ALA A 105 15.07 12.51 2.96
N ALA A 106 14.68 13.15 1.86
CA ALA A 106 14.44 14.59 1.81
C ALA A 106 13.28 15.01 2.73
N TYR A 107 12.20 14.22 2.78
CA TYR A 107 11.07 14.48 3.66
C TYR A 107 11.44 14.38 5.15
N TYR A 108 12.16 13.34 5.54
CA TYR A 108 12.60 13.16 6.94
C TYR A 108 13.89 13.92 7.28
N ALA A 109 14.55 14.52 6.29
CA ALA A 109 15.67 15.44 6.51
C ALA A 109 15.20 16.82 6.95
N ASP A 110 13.92 17.15 6.72
CA ASP A 110 13.33 18.32 7.35
C ASP A 110 13.33 18.07 8.86
N ARG A 111 14.12 18.87 9.57
CA ARG A 111 14.29 18.73 11.02
C ARG A 111 12.96 19.04 11.66
N ILE A 112 12.59 18.25 12.66
CA ILE A 112 11.44 18.59 13.51
C ILE A 112 11.76 19.96 14.10
N THR A 113 10.87 20.92 13.89
CA THR A 113 11.03 22.27 14.42
C THR A 113 10.34 22.39 15.78
N VAL A 114 10.86 23.26 16.64
CA VAL A 114 10.26 23.54 17.95
C VAL A 114 8.79 23.96 17.80
N SER A 115 8.47 24.75 16.77
CA SER A 115 7.10 25.23 16.49
C SER A 115 6.09 24.12 16.20
N GLU A 116 6.53 23.05 15.51
CA GLU A 116 5.68 21.88 15.25
C GLU A 116 5.43 21.09 16.54
N THR A 117 6.48 20.90 17.34
CA THR A 117 6.38 20.24 18.65
C THR A 117 5.46 21.00 19.60
N GLU A 118 5.58 22.32 19.67
CA GLU A 118 4.67 23.17 20.46
C GLU A 118 3.21 23.06 20.02
N ALA A 119 2.96 23.06 18.71
CA ALA A 119 1.61 22.94 18.16
C ALA A 119 0.96 21.59 18.51
N VAL A 120 1.76 20.51 18.56
CA VAL A 120 1.32 19.17 18.98
C VAL A 120 1.07 19.12 20.48
N LEU A 121 1.99 19.62 21.29
CA LEU A 121 1.83 19.68 22.76
C LEU A 121 0.57 20.46 23.15
N LYS A 122 0.28 21.58 22.47
CA LYS A 122 -0.93 22.38 22.68
C LYS A 122 -2.22 21.61 22.37
N LYS A 123 -2.19 20.68 21.42
CA LYS A 123 -3.35 19.84 21.04
C LYS A 123 -3.62 18.68 21.99
N MET A 124 -2.68 18.32 22.87
CA MET A 124 -2.90 17.25 23.84
C MET A 124 -4.09 17.59 24.76
N LYS A 125 -4.84 16.58 25.22
CA LYS A 125 -5.96 16.77 26.16
C LYS A 125 -5.44 16.67 27.60
N SER A 126 -5.84 17.60 28.45
CA SER A 126 -5.37 17.74 29.85
C SER A 126 -6.14 16.87 30.85
N ASP A 127 -7.36 16.51 30.52
CA ASP A 127 -8.35 15.84 31.37
C ASP A 127 -8.28 14.30 31.34
N LYS A 128 -7.15 13.73 30.88
CA LYS A 128 -6.96 12.28 30.78
C LYS A 128 -6.16 11.75 31.96
N ALA A 129 -6.54 10.56 32.42
CA ALA A 129 -5.78 9.82 33.42
C ALA A 129 -4.32 9.62 32.93
N PRO A 130 -3.32 9.85 33.81
CA PRO A 130 -1.92 9.55 33.50
C PRO A 130 -1.75 8.07 33.11
N GLY A 131 -0.76 7.80 32.26
CA GLY A 131 -0.35 6.43 31.97
C GLY A 131 0.35 5.78 33.17
N PRO A 132 0.85 4.54 33.04
CA PRO A 132 1.61 3.85 34.09
C PRO A 132 2.84 4.64 34.60
N ASP A 133 3.34 5.58 33.80
CA ASP A 133 4.44 6.48 34.13
C ASP A 133 4.01 7.69 34.99
N ASP A 134 2.72 7.83 35.29
CA ASP A 134 2.12 8.91 36.10
C ASP A 134 2.40 10.35 35.63
N LEU A 135 2.74 10.53 34.35
CA LEU A 135 3.01 11.85 33.75
C LEU A 135 1.72 12.47 33.14
N PRO A 136 1.12 13.51 33.75
CA PRO A 136 -0.08 14.15 33.20
C PRO A 136 0.26 15.03 32.00
N ALA A 137 -0.69 15.18 31.06
CA ALA A 137 -0.52 16.07 29.90
C ALA A 137 -0.29 17.53 30.29
N ASP A 138 -0.73 17.95 31.49
CA ASP A 138 -0.49 19.28 32.04
C ASP A 138 0.98 19.54 32.38
N LEU A 139 1.74 18.50 32.73
CA LEU A 139 3.17 18.61 32.96
C LEU A 139 3.89 19.02 31.66
N TRP A 140 3.52 18.38 30.55
CA TRP A 140 4.04 18.64 29.21
C TRP A 140 3.59 19.98 28.61
N LYS A 141 2.62 20.66 29.23
CA LYS A 141 2.15 22.00 28.85
C LYS A 141 2.55 23.08 29.85
N SER A 142 3.21 22.70 30.94
CA SER A 142 3.62 23.63 31.99
C SER A 142 4.66 24.61 31.44
N LYS A 143 4.66 25.84 31.95
CA LYS A 143 5.59 26.90 31.53
C LYS A 143 6.95 26.84 32.24
N GLY A 144 7.14 25.91 33.18
CA GLY A 144 8.34 25.87 34.05
C GLY A 144 9.54 25.16 33.43
N TRP A 145 9.30 24.34 32.41
CA TRP A 145 10.28 23.68 31.56
C TRP A 145 9.83 23.97 30.11
N CYS A 146 10.75 24.11 29.16
CA CYS A 146 10.48 24.09 27.72
C CYS A 146 10.51 22.64 27.17
N PRO A 147 9.44 21.82 27.32
CA PRO A 147 9.41 20.44 26.83
C PRO A 147 9.52 20.38 25.31
N ALA A 148 9.07 21.41 24.59
CA ALA A 148 9.18 21.47 23.15
C ALA A 148 10.63 21.47 22.67
N ASP A 149 11.51 22.25 23.31
CA ASP A 149 12.94 22.31 22.98
C ASP A 149 13.60 20.95 23.21
N TRP A 150 13.36 20.35 24.38
CA TRP A 150 13.94 19.06 24.74
C TRP A 150 13.44 17.92 23.84
N LEU A 151 12.12 17.84 23.58
CA LEU A 151 11.54 16.82 22.69
C LEU A 151 12.04 16.98 21.26
N THR A 152 12.16 18.21 20.78
CA THR A 152 12.67 18.47 19.44
C THR A 152 14.10 17.98 19.29
N GLU A 153 14.97 18.24 20.26
CA GLU A 153 16.35 17.75 20.25
C GLU A 153 16.40 16.22 20.34
N PHE A 154 15.62 15.63 21.24
CA PHE A 154 15.53 14.17 21.41
C PHE A 154 15.08 13.45 20.14
N PHE A 155 13.97 13.89 19.52
CA PHE A 155 13.48 13.24 18.31
C PHE A 155 14.42 13.46 17.11
N ASN A 156 15.03 14.65 16.99
CA ASN A 156 16.04 14.89 15.97
C ASN A 156 17.28 14.00 16.17
N GLN A 157 17.69 13.76 17.41
CA GLN A 157 18.76 12.81 17.74
C GLN A 157 18.39 11.37 17.34
N VAL A 158 17.20 10.89 17.70
CA VAL A 158 16.72 9.54 17.32
C VAL A 158 16.65 9.37 15.81
N VAL A 159 16.14 10.38 15.08
CA VAL A 159 16.04 10.37 13.62
C VAL A 159 17.43 10.37 12.96
N ALA A 160 18.37 11.14 13.50
CA ALA A 160 19.74 11.20 13.01
C ALA A 160 20.53 9.91 13.27
N GLU A 161 20.43 9.35 14.48
CA GLU A 161 21.20 8.17 14.90
C GLU A 161 20.59 6.85 14.42
N LYS A 162 19.27 6.82 14.10
CA LYS A 162 18.51 5.62 13.74
C LYS A 162 18.64 4.46 14.74
N LYS A 163 18.86 4.79 16.02
CA LYS A 163 18.98 3.87 17.14
C LYS A 163 18.02 4.27 18.24
N ALA A 164 17.54 3.28 19.00
CA ALA A 164 16.81 3.57 20.23
C ALA A 164 17.81 4.08 21.29
N PRO A 165 17.40 4.99 22.18
CA PRO A 165 18.21 5.39 23.31
C PRO A 165 18.62 4.17 24.14
N GLU A 166 19.87 4.16 24.62
CA GLU A 166 20.41 3.04 25.42
C GLU A 166 19.61 2.82 26.72
N SER A 167 18.99 3.88 27.25
CA SER A 167 18.11 3.83 28.42
C SER A 167 16.76 3.10 28.20
N TRP A 168 16.49 2.58 27.00
CA TRP A 168 15.28 1.82 26.67
C TRP A 168 15.51 0.30 26.62
N HIS A 169 16.72 -0.16 26.96
CA HIS A 169 17.12 -1.56 27.05
C HIS A 169 17.35 -1.98 28.51
#